data_AF-X1TMW6-F1
#
_entry.id   AF-X1TMW6-F1
#
_cell.length_a   1.000
_cell.length_b   1.000
_cell.length_c   1.000
_cell.angle_alpha   90.00
_cell.angle_beta   90.00
_cell.angle_gamma   90.00
#
_symmetry.space_group_name_H-M   'P 1'
#
loop_
_entity.id
_entity.type
_entity.pdbx_description
1 polymer ?
#
loop_
_entity_poly.entity_id
_entity_poly.type
_entity_poly.pdbx_seq_one_letter_code
_entity_poly.pdbx_strand_id
1 'polypeptide(L)'
;MNNKEKHTTDKEKHRKKVWNNDKIPIIVDPETKIKEFLKPDILVDAIVAKKNLGTKITDASLVIALGPGFYAGRDVHIVVETNRGHNLGMVIIEGEAEKDTGIPGEIA
;
A
#
# COMPACT_ATOMS: atom_id res chain seq x y z
N MET A 1 -23.69 3.16 24.58
CA MET A 1 -22.57 3.23 23.61
C MET A 1 -21.32 3.63 24.34
N ASN A 2 -20.32 2.78 24.24
CA ASN A 2 -19.11 2.84 25.05
C ASN A 2 -18.16 3.90 24.45
N ASN A 3 -17.27 4.50 25.24
CA ASN A 3 -16.39 5.59 24.74
C ASN A 3 -15.54 5.20 23.52
N LYS A 4 -15.12 3.92 23.41
CA LYS A 4 -14.42 3.40 22.22
C LYS A 4 -15.29 3.39 20.96
N GLU A 5 -16.56 2.99 21.07
CA GLU A 5 -17.48 2.88 19.92
C GLU A 5 -17.83 4.27 19.36
N LYS A 6 -18.02 5.26 20.24
CA LYS A 6 -18.24 6.65 19.82
C LYS A 6 -17.05 7.19 19.01
N HIS A 7 -15.83 7.01 19.53
CA HIS A 7 -14.63 7.58 18.92
C HIS A 7 -14.31 6.99 17.52
N THR A 8 -14.60 5.71 17.31
CA THR A 8 -14.49 5.06 15.98
C THR A 8 -15.53 5.61 15.02
N THR A 9 -16.78 5.73 15.46
CA THR A 9 -17.88 6.25 14.64
C THR A 9 -17.63 7.69 14.17
N ASP A 10 -17.02 8.52 15.02
CA ASP A 10 -16.71 9.92 14.70
C ASP A 10 -15.59 10.03 13.66
N LYS A 11 -14.57 9.17 13.73
CA LYS A 11 -13.50 9.10 12.70
C LYS A 11 -14.04 8.65 11.35
N GLU A 12 -14.94 7.68 11.32
CA GLU A 12 -15.59 7.22 10.07
C GLU A 12 -16.43 8.32 9.42
N LYS A 13 -17.24 9.02 10.23
CA LYS A 13 -18.02 10.18 9.76
C LYS A 13 -17.13 11.28 9.23
N HIS A 14 -16.02 11.57 9.92
CA HIS A 14 -15.06 12.58 9.48
C HIS A 14 -14.42 12.21 8.14
N ARG A 15 -13.94 10.96 7.98
CA ARG A 15 -13.37 10.46 6.71
C ARG A 15 -14.37 10.62 5.56
N LYS A 16 -15.60 10.14 5.73
CA LYS A 16 -16.66 10.27 4.71
C LYS A 16 -16.92 11.73 4.36
N LYS A 17 -16.94 12.62 5.36
CA LYS A 17 -17.12 14.06 5.15
C LYS A 17 -15.96 14.67 4.35
N VAL A 18 -14.70 14.29 4.63
CA VAL A 18 -13.53 14.77 3.88
C VAL A 18 -13.62 14.30 2.42
N TRP A 19 -13.90 13.02 2.19
CA TRP A 19 -14.03 12.44 0.85
C TRP A 19 -15.15 13.12 0.03
N ASN A 20 -16.33 13.30 0.63
CA ASN A 20 -17.48 13.94 -0.02
C ASN A 20 -17.27 15.45 -0.30
N ASN A 21 -16.21 16.05 0.24
CA ASN A 21 -15.83 17.44 -0.03
C ASN A 21 -14.68 17.51 -1.04
N ASP A 22 -14.51 16.50 -1.88
CA ASP A 22 -13.46 16.39 -2.91
C ASP A 22 -12.03 16.54 -2.36
N LYS A 23 -11.80 16.03 -1.14
CA LYS A 23 -10.48 16.00 -0.49
C LYS A 23 -10.02 14.57 -0.25
N ILE A 24 -8.71 14.36 -0.34
CA ILE A 24 -8.08 13.07 -0.05
C ILE A 24 -7.85 12.95 1.47
N PRO A 25 -8.48 12.00 2.17
CA PRO A 25 -8.28 11.78 3.59
C PRO A 25 -6.92 11.14 3.87
N ILE A 26 -6.19 11.70 4.82
CA ILE A 26 -4.98 11.11 5.39
C ILE A 26 -5.34 10.51 6.74
N ILE A 27 -4.94 9.26 6.98
CA ILE A 27 -5.34 8.49 8.15
C ILE A 27 -4.09 7.90 8.78
N VAL A 28 -3.92 8.13 10.08
CA VAL A 28 -2.88 7.48 10.87
C VAL A 28 -3.41 6.11 11.29
N ASP A 29 -2.95 5.05 10.60
CA ASP A 29 -3.35 3.66 10.82
C ASP A 29 -2.15 2.71 10.60
N PRO A 30 -1.25 2.58 11.59
CA PRO A 30 -0.01 1.80 11.44
C PRO A 30 -0.21 0.32 11.11
N GLU A 31 -1.36 -0.23 11.48
CA GLU A 31 -1.71 -1.65 11.28
C GLU A 31 -2.53 -1.85 10.00
N THR A 32 -2.85 -0.78 9.27
CA THR A 32 -3.70 -0.78 8.07
C THR A 32 -5.03 -1.50 8.30
N LYS A 33 -5.62 -1.36 9.49
CA LYS A 33 -6.91 -1.98 9.84
C LYS A 33 -8.07 -1.42 9.02
N ILE A 34 -7.91 -0.22 8.45
CA ILE A 34 -8.94 0.42 7.64
C ILE A 34 -9.39 -0.44 6.45
N LYS A 35 -8.53 -1.30 5.90
CA LYS A 35 -8.86 -2.16 4.76
C LYS A 35 -10.00 -3.14 5.07
N GLU A 36 -10.14 -3.57 6.33
CA GLU A 36 -11.21 -4.47 6.78
C GLU A 36 -12.61 -3.83 6.63
N PHE A 37 -12.69 -2.51 6.80
CA PHE A 37 -13.93 -1.74 6.75
C PHE A 37 -14.15 -1.08 5.40
N LEU A 38 -13.09 -0.51 4.82
CA LEU A 38 -13.15 0.19 3.54
C LEU A 38 -13.33 -0.78 2.38
N LYS A 39 -12.74 -1.99 2.48
CA LYS A 39 -12.72 -3.01 1.43
C LYS A 39 -12.35 -2.41 0.07
N PRO A 40 -11.14 -1.88 -0.07
CA PRO A 40 -10.76 -1.17 -1.28
C PRO A 40 -10.74 -2.11 -2.48
N ASP A 41 -11.12 -1.60 -3.65
CA ASP A 41 -10.95 -2.34 -4.91
C ASP A 41 -9.45 -2.52 -5.25
N ILE A 42 -8.64 -1.52 -4.88
CA ILE A 42 -7.20 -1.48 -5.14
C ILE A 42 -6.45 -1.09 -3.86
N LEU A 43 -5.44 -1.88 -3.49
CA LEU A 43 -4.49 -1.56 -2.43
C LEU A 43 -3.09 -1.41 -3.02
N VAL A 44 -2.43 -0.28 -2.73
CA VAL A 44 -1.04 -0.03 -3.11
C VAL A 44 -0.18 0.01 -1.86
N ASP A 45 0.73 -0.96 -1.71
CA ASP A 45 1.76 -0.94 -0.67
C ASP A 45 2.96 -0.13 -1.16
N ALA A 46 3.04 1.10 -0.67
CA ALA A 46 4.13 2.05 -0.91
C ALA A 46 5.00 2.25 0.34
N ILE A 47 5.06 1.27 1.25
CA ILE A 47 5.88 1.35 2.46
C ILE A 47 7.38 1.24 2.10
N VAL A 48 7.70 0.47 1.05
CA VAL A 48 9.07 0.21 0.55
C VAL A 48 10.01 -0.26 1.68
N ALA A 49 9.49 -1.14 2.54
CA ALA A 49 10.25 -1.73 3.65
C ALA A 49 11.32 -2.75 3.20
N LYS A 50 11.40 -3.03 1.89
CA LYS A 50 12.28 -4.04 1.26
C LYS A 50 12.01 -5.48 1.72
N LYS A 51 10.88 -5.68 2.41
CA LYS A 51 10.31 -6.95 2.87
C LYS A 51 8.81 -6.77 3.04
N ASN A 52 8.05 -7.83 2.84
CA ASN A 52 6.62 -7.82 3.11
C ASN A 52 6.35 -7.77 4.63
N LEU A 53 5.63 -6.74 5.10
CA LEU A 53 5.26 -6.54 6.51
C LEU A 53 3.87 -7.08 6.88
N GLY A 54 3.15 -7.70 5.94
CA GLY A 54 1.82 -8.24 6.18
C GLY A 54 0.79 -7.94 5.07
N THR A 55 1.21 -7.31 3.98
CA THR A 55 0.39 -7.12 2.78
C THR A 55 0.21 -8.47 2.09
N LYS A 56 -1.02 -8.75 1.67
CA LYS A 56 -1.40 -10.02 1.04
C LYS A 56 -2.13 -9.76 -0.26
N ILE A 57 -1.97 -10.66 -1.23
CA ILE A 57 -2.68 -10.62 -2.50
C ILE A 57 -4.21 -10.59 -2.32
N THR A 58 -4.72 -11.07 -1.19
CA THR A 58 -6.14 -11.08 -0.83
C THR A 58 -6.65 -9.80 -0.16
N ASP A 59 -5.80 -8.78 0.05
CA ASP A 59 -6.20 -7.55 0.75
C ASP A 59 -7.14 -6.65 -0.08
N ALA A 60 -7.19 -6.85 -1.40
CA ALA A 60 -8.06 -6.15 -2.34
C ALA A 60 -8.21 -6.98 -3.65
N SER A 61 -9.11 -6.56 -4.54
CA SER A 61 -9.23 -7.19 -5.88
C SER A 61 -7.98 -6.98 -6.74
N LEU A 62 -7.26 -5.87 -6.52
CA LEU A 62 -5.94 -5.63 -7.08
C LEU A 62 -5.00 -5.13 -5.98
N VAL A 63 -3.83 -5.75 -5.88
CA VAL A 63 -2.83 -5.44 -4.86
C VAL A 63 -1.51 -5.19 -5.57
N ILE A 64 -0.97 -3.99 -5.41
CA ILE A 64 0.26 -3.54 -6.05
C ILE A 64 1.27 -3.25 -4.95
N ALA A 65 2.47 -3.81 -5.02
CA ALA A 65 3.57 -3.43 -4.15
C ALA A 65 4.64 -2.66 -4.89
N LEU A 66 5.27 -1.71 -4.22
CA LEU A 66 6.40 -0.95 -4.75
C LEU A 66 7.72 -1.50 -4.23
N GLY A 67 8.60 -1.87 -5.15
CA GLY A 67 9.98 -2.25 -4.86
C GLY A 67 10.16 -3.67 -4.32
N PRO A 68 11.37 -4.00 -3.84
CA PRO A 68 11.72 -5.36 -3.44
C PRO A 68 11.00 -5.82 -2.16
N GLY A 69 11.01 -7.13 -1.95
CA GLY A 69 10.41 -7.78 -0.77
C GLY A 69 9.04 -8.42 -1.04
N PHE A 70 8.61 -8.44 -2.30
CA PHE A 70 7.37 -9.03 -2.77
C PHE A 70 7.60 -9.81 -4.07
N TYR A 71 6.81 -10.85 -4.28
CA TYR A 71 6.70 -11.62 -5.53
C TYR A 71 5.31 -11.47 -6.14
N ALA A 72 5.24 -10.98 -7.38
CA ALA A 72 4.01 -10.86 -8.16
C ALA A 72 3.46 -12.26 -8.53
N GLY A 73 2.18 -12.49 -8.27
CA GLY A 73 1.52 -13.80 -8.41
C GLY A 73 1.56 -14.66 -7.14
N ARG A 74 2.28 -14.23 -6.08
CA ARG A 74 2.32 -14.91 -4.78
C ARG A 74 1.91 -13.99 -3.64
N ASP A 75 2.66 -12.90 -3.46
CA ASP A 75 2.47 -11.98 -2.34
C ASP A 75 1.51 -10.85 -2.70
N VAL A 76 1.54 -10.42 -3.97
CA VAL A 76 0.72 -9.35 -4.56
C VAL A 76 0.39 -9.68 -6.02
N HIS A 77 -0.51 -8.92 -6.65
CA HIS A 77 -0.83 -9.10 -8.06
C HIS A 77 0.23 -8.49 -8.97
N ILE A 78 0.77 -7.33 -8.59
CA ILE A 78 1.77 -6.59 -9.37
C ILE A 78 2.86 -6.09 -8.42
N VAL A 79 4.11 -6.19 -8.87
CA VAL A 79 5.23 -5.45 -8.28
C VAL A 79 5.63 -4.34 -9.26
N VAL A 80 5.93 -3.16 -8.74
CA VAL A 80 6.47 -2.05 -9.54
C VAL A 80 7.93 -1.84 -9.17
N GLU A 81 8.80 -1.80 -10.17
CA GLU A 81 10.22 -1.52 -9.97
C GLU A 81 10.45 -0.10 -9.42
N THR A 82 11.30 0.00 -8.41
CA THR A 82 11.66 1.26 -7.72
C THR A 82 13.15 1.59 -7.78
N ASN A 83 13.98 0.63 -8.18
CA ASN A 83 15.40 0.85 -8.37
C ASN A 83 15.62 1.84 -9.52
N ARG A 84 16.48 2.83 -9.28
CA ARG A 84 16.82 3.82 -10.30
C ARG A 84 17.66 3.16 -11.38
N GLY A 85 17.17 3.19 -12.61
CA GLY A 85 17.83 2.54 -13.73
C GLY A 85 16.87 2.40 -14.91
N HIS A 86 17.26 1.56 -15.86
CA HIS A 86 16.48 1.32 -17.08
C HIS A 86 15.06 0.82 -16.80
N ASN A 87 14.89 0.06 -15.72
CA ASN A 87 13.64 -0.61 -15.38
C ASN A 87 12.75 0.19 -14.42
N LEU A 88 13.12 1.42 -14.02
CA LEU A 88 12.35 2.20 -13.05
C LEU A 88 10.88 2.36 -13.51
N GLY A 89 9.94 1.98 -12.65
CA GLY A 89 8.51 2.04 -12.94
C GLY A 89 7.96 0.87 -13.78
N MET A 90 8.80 -0.10 -14.14
CA MET A 90 8.37 -1.30 -14.83
C MET A 90 7.31 -2.06 -14.01
N VAL A 91 6.26 -2.49 -14.70
CA VAL A 91 5.16 -3.28 -14.14
C VAL A 91 5.51 -4.77 -14.27
N ILE A 92 5.74 -5.41 -13.13
CA ILE A 92 6.14 -6.81 -13.02
C ILE A 92 4.89 -7.60 -12.61
N ILE A 93 4.36 -8.39 -13.56
CA ILE A 93 3.17 -9.24 -13.36
C ILE A 93 3.53 -10.65 -12.85
N GLU A 94 4.78 -11.07 -13.01
CA GLU A 94 5.34 -12.30 -12.46
C GLU A 94 6.82 -12.06 -12.13
N GLY A 95 7.22 -12.40 -10.89
CA GLY A 95 8.58 -12.16 -10.40
C GLY A 95 8.66 -11.05 -9.35
N GLU A 96 9.87 -10.55 -9.10
CA GLU A 96 10.19 -9.57 -8.05
C GLU A 96 10.90 -8.36 -8.67
N ALA A 97 10.82 -7.20 -8.02
CA ALA A 97 11.69 -6.07 -8.31
C ALA A 97 13.16 -6.41 -8.00
N GLU A 98 14.08 -5.62 -8.56
CA GLU A 98 15.51 -5.72 -8.27
C GLU A 98 15.76 -5.60 -6.76
N LYS A 99 16.65 -6.47 -6.26
CA LYS A 99 16.98 -6.52 -4.83
C LYS A 99 17.60 -5.20 -4.38
N ASP A 100 17.29 -4.80 -3.16
CA ASP A 100 17.95 -3.67 -2.53
C ASP A 100 19.46 -3.90 -2.46
N THR A 101 20.22 -3.06 -3.15
CA THR A 101 21.69 -3.10 -3.15
C THR A 101 22.29 -2.42 -1.92
N GLY A 102 21.49 -1.62 -1.21
CA GLY A 102 21.98 -0.75 -0.14
C GLY A 102 22.83 0.43 -0.62
N ILE A 103 23.04 0.56 -1.94
CA ILE A 103 23.82 1.63 -2.55
C ILE A 103 22.84 2.66 -3.11
N PRO A 104 22.86 3.92 -2.63
CA PRO A 104 22.07 4.98 -3.22
C PRO A 104 22.39 5.15 -4.71
N GLY A 105 21.35 5.16 -5.56
CA GLY A 105 21.52 5.49 -6.97
C GLY A 105 22.02 6.92 -7.15
N GLU A 106 22.73 7.17 -8.24
CA GLU A 106 23.20 8.52 -8.57
C GLU A 106 22.02 9.51 -8.66
N ILE A 107 22.24 10.71 -8.13
CA ILE A 107 21.33 11.84 -8.24
C ILE A 107 21.92 12.74 -9.33
N ALA A 108 21.24 12.85 -10.48
CA ALA A 108 21.60 13.78 -11.56
C ALA A 108 20.72 15.03 -11.50
#